data_AF-B9E161-F1
#
_entry.id   AF-B9E161-F1
#
_cell.length_a   1.000
_cell.length_b   1.000
_cell.length_c   1.000
_cell.angle_alpha   90.00
_cell.angle_beta   90.00
_cell.angle_gamma   90.00
#
_symmetry.space_group_name_H-M   'P 1'
#
loop_
_entity.id
_entity.type
_entity.pdbx_description
1 polymer ?
#
loop_
_entity_poly.entity_id
_entity_poly.type
_entity_poly.pdbx_seq_one_letter_code
_entity_poly.pdbx_strand_id
1 'polypeptide(L)'
;MFMLIRLIGSDFYKVRHTAIFWMHIIVPILISLLFVAYYGTSTAAVDNVSKMGLYTQVLSMGFPLIIGIVCAMAVEQEYDAGNFRGLLMSEHKLLSFSSKICALLFMAFFSLIIAIGIFALELEFLVHEDVFNFYIYGNIILILLFSQIFLYILHLLLSFRFGTGASIGLGITESLISALMLTGLGDVIGKWLPCSWGGRIIQNYIILNSDVYDINVLLYKFQGLYMNGFKLGIYICGIATIIFPC
;
A
#
# COMPACT_ATOMS: atom_id res chain seq x y z
N MET A 1 -5.50 -3.01 26.01
CA MET A 1 -5.57 -3.99 24.89
C MET A 1 -7.01 -4.30 24.48
N PHE A 2 -7.88 -4.81 25.38
CA PHE A 2 -9.28 -5.15 25.05
C PHE A 2 -10.11 -3.99 24.45
N MET A 3 -9.93 -2.76 24.93
CA MET A 3 -10.66 -1.59 24.41
C MET A 3 -10.34 -1.30 22.93
N LEU A 4 -9.07 -1.39 22.53
CA LEU A 4 -8.64 -1.16 21.14
C LEU A 4 -9.24 -2.20 20.19
N ILE A 5 -9.28 -3.48 20.60
CA ILE A 5 -9.89 -4.55 19.80
C ILE A 5 -11.39 -4.30 19.61
N ARG A 6 -12.09 -3.84 20.65
CA ARG A 6 -13.52 -3.49 20.55
C ARG A 6 -13.76 -2.30 19.62
N LEU A 7 -12.90 -1.28 19.68
CA LEU A 7 -12.97 -0.12 18.79
C LEU A 7 -12.72 -0.52 17.33
N ILE A 8 -11.69 -1.34 17.07
CA ILE A 8 -11.44 -1.90 15.73
C ILE A 8 -12.66 -2.67 15.23
N GLY A 9 -13.24 -3.56 16.06
CA GLY A 9 -14.45 -4.31 15.69
C GLY A 9 -15.64 -3.40 15.37
N SER A 10 -15.81 -2.31 16.11
CA SER A 10 -16.84 -1.30 15.83
C SER A 10 -16.59 -0.59 14.51
N ASP A 11 -15.35 -0.17 14.23
CA ASP A 11 -14.99 0.48 12.97
C ASP A 11 -15.20 -0.47 11.77
N PHE A 12 -14.88 -1.75 11.91
CA PHE A 12 -15.20 -2.78 10.91
C PHE A 12 -16.70 -2.89 10.65
N TYR A 13 -17.51 -2.89 11.71
CA TYR A 13 -18.95 -2.98 11.59
C TYR A 13 -19.53 -1.78 10.82
N LYS A 14 -19.02 -0.57 11.09
CA LYS A 14 -19.40 0.65 10.35
C LYS A 14 -19.05 0.53 8.86
N VAL A 15 -17.87 0.01 8.54
CA VAL A 15 -17.32 0.03 7.18
C VAL A 15 -17.85 -1.12 6.30
N ARG A 16 -18.24 -2.25 6.89
CA ARG A 16 -18.63 -3.50 6.19
C ARG A 16 -19.64 -3.30 5.06
N HIS A 17 -20.61 -2.41 5.23
CA HIS A 17 -21.69 -2.18 4.25
C HIS A 17 -21.48 -0.93 3.40
N THR A 18 -20.27 -0.39 3.41
CA THR A 18 -19.92 0.85 2.70
C THR A 18 -19.02 0.55 1.51
N ALA A 19 -18.92 1.51 0.59
CA ALA A 19 -18.08 1.37 -0.59
C ALA A 19 -16.58 1.17 -0.25
N ILE A 20 -16.13 1.57 0.94
CA ILE A 20 -14.75 1.28 1.41
C ILE A 20 -14.47 -0.23 1.44
N PHE A 21 -15.39 -1.03 2.00
CA PHE A 21 -15.22 -2.48 2.06
C PHE A 21 -15.17 -3.10 0.65
N TRP A 22 -16.09 -2.68 -0.22
CA TRP A 22 -16.15 -3.17 -1.59
C TRP A 22 -14.93 -2.77 -2.43
N MET A 23 -14.36 -1.58 -2.24
CA MET A 23 -13.13 -1.19 -2.92
C MET A 23 -11.96 -2.11 -2.56
N HIS A 24 -11.80 -2.52 -1.30
CA HIS A 24 -10.73 -3.43 -0.89
C HIS A 24 -10.86 -4.85 -1.46
N ILE A 25 -12.03 -5.22 -1.99
CA ILE A 25 -12.28 -6.53 -2.62
C ILE A 25 -12.27 -6.40 -4.14
N ILE A 26 -13.05 -5.48 -4.70
CA ILE A 26 -13.27 -5.37 -6.15
C ILE A 26 -12.01 -4.86 -6.85
N VAL A 27 -11.34 -3.84 -6.31
CA VAL A 27 -10.14 -3.26 -6.94
C VAL A 27 -9.01 -4.28 -7.13
N PRO A 28 -8.56 -5.03 -6.11
CA PRO A 28 -7.50 -6.02 -6.31
C PRO A 28 -7.90 -7.12 -7.29
N ILE A 29 -9.15 -7.59 -7.25
CA ILE A 29 -9.66 -8.61 -8.19
C ILE A 29 -9.59 -8.08 -9.63
N LEU A 30 -10.10 -6.88 -9.88
CA LEU A 30 -10.09 -6.28 -11.21
C LEU A 30 -8.68 -6.10 -11.75
N ILE A 31 -7.74 -5.63 -10.91
CA ILE A 31 -6.35 -5.45 -11.33
C ILE A 31 -5.72 -6.80 -11.68
N SER A 32 -5.88 -7.84 -10.86
CA SER A 32 -5.34 -9.17 -11.17
C SER A 32 -5.93 -9.73 -12.48
N LEU A 33 -7.25 -9.68 -12.66
CA LEU A 33 -7.91 -10.15 -13.89
C LEU A 33 -7.45 -9.39 -15.15
N LEU A 34 -7.19 -8.09 -15.05
CA LEU A 34 -6.64 -7.31 -16.16
C LEU A 34 -5.24 -7.80 -16.54
N PHE A 35 -4.41 -8.14 -15.55
CA PHE A 35 -3.08 -8.70 -15.79
C PHE A 35 -3.14 -10.11 -16.38
N VAL A 36 -4.12 -10.94 -16.02
CA VAL A 36 -4.39 -12.21 -16.70
C VAL A 36 -4.70 -11.99 -18.16
N ALA A 37 -5.65 -11.10 -18.45
CA ALA A 37 -6.04 -10.83 -19.83
C ALA A 37 -4.85 -10.32 -20.65
N TYR A 38 -4.01 -9.46 -20.04
CA TYR A 38 -2.80 -8.95 -20.67
C TYR A 38 -1.78 -10.06 -20.97
N TYR A 39 -1.40 -10.88 -19.98
CA TYR A 39 -0.40 -11.93 -20.20
C TYR A 39 -0.93 -13.12 -20.99
N GLY A 40 -2.22 -13.43 -20.90
CA GLY A 40 -2.85 -14.50 -21.67
C GLY A 40 -2.99 -14.19 -23.16
N THR A 41 -3.02 -12.92 -23.55
CA THR A 41 -3.07 -12.49 -24.96
C THR A 41 -1.72 -12.10 -25.53
N SER A 42 -0.73 -11.85 -24.68
CA SER A 42 0.62 -11.48 -25.11
C SER A 42 1.40 -12.69 -25.60
N THR A 43 1.99 -12.58 -26.78
CA THR A 43 2.91 -13.57 -27.36
C THR A 43 4.36 -13.38 -26.89
N ALA A 44 4.63 -12.34 -26.10
CA ALA A 44 5.95 -12.07 -25.57
C ALA A 44 6.30 -13.09 -24.48
N ALA A 45 7.39 -13.84 -24.67
CA ALA A 45 7.97 -14.70 -23.65
C ALA A 45 8.63 -13.84 -22.56
N VAL A 46 7.81 -13.32 -21.65
CA VAL A 46 8.25 -12.60 -20.44
C VAL A 46 8.39 -13.63 -19.32
N ASP A 47 9.53 -13.64 -18.65
CA ASP A 47 9.78 -14.51 -17.51
C ASP A 47 8.87 -14.14 -16.32
N ASN A 48 8.61 -15.11 -15.44
CA ASN A 48 7.64 -14.91 -14.35
C ASN A 48 8.12 -13.92 -13.28
N VAL A 49 9.44 -13.75 -13.11
CA VAL A 49 10.03 -12.76 -12.19
C VAL A 49 9.68 -11.34 -12.67
N SER A 50 9.86 -11.09 -13.96
CA SER A 50 9.47 -9.83 -14.61
C SER A 50 7.97 -9.60 -14.57
N LYS A 51 7.13 -10.64 -14.76
CA LYS A 51 5.67 -10.51 -14.64
C LYS A 51 5.24 -10.07 -13.23
N MET A 52 5.81 -10.71 -12.21
CA MET A 52 5.55 -10.39 -10.79
C MET A 52 6.08 -9.00 -10.42
N GLY A 53 7.26 -8.63 -10.92
CA GLY A 53 7.83 -7.30 -10.75
C GLY A 53 6.91 -6.22 -11.31
N LEU A 54 6.44 -6.38 -12.55
CA LEU A 54 5.54 -5.41 -13.18
C LEU A 54 4.19 -5.31 -12.46
N TYR A 55 3.62 -6.46 -12.07
CA TYR A 55 2.35 -6.51 -11.33
C TYR A 55 2.43 -5.73 -10.00
N THR A 56 3.46 -6.03 -9.19
CA THR A 56 3.66 -5.37 -7.89
C THR A 56 4.02 -3.88 -8.01
N GLN A 57 4.70 -3.48 -9.10
CA GLN A 57 4.94 -2.08 -9.42
C GLN A 57 3.63 -1.33 -9.71
N VAL A 58 2.75 -1.88 -10.53
CA VAL A 58 1.46 -1.24 -10.86
C VAL A 58 0.58 -1.11 -9.62
N LEU A 59 0.53 -2.14 -8.77
CA LEU A 59 -0.13 -2.03 -7.46
C LEU A 59 0.45 -0.87 -6.64
N SER A 60 1.77 -0.78 -6.57
CA SER A 60 2.47 0.25 -5.80
C SER A 60 2.22 1.67 -6.32
N MET A 61 2.11 1.85 -7.63
CA MET A 61 1.74 3.13 -8.25
C MET A 61 0.30 3.53 -7.92
N GLY A 62 -0.62 2.56 -7.87
CA GLY A 62 -2.04 2.80 -7.61
C GLY A 62 -2.39 3.05 -6.14
N PHE A 63 -1.59 2.56 -5.19
CA PHE A 63 -1.94 2.64 -3.77
C PHE A 63 -2.16 4.06 -3.23
N PRO A 64 -1.32 5.08 -3.52
CA PRO A 64 -1.55 6.43 -2.99
C PRO A 64 -2.94 6.99 -3.36
N LEU A 65 -3.40 6.71 -4.59
CA LEU A 65 -4.72 7.12 -5.05
C LEU A 65 -5.84 6.42 -4.28
N ILE A 66 -5.78 5.09 -4.20
CA ILE A 66 -6.83 4.29 -3.52
C ILE A 66 -6.86 4.60 -2.02
N ILE A 67 -5.70 4.74 -1.39
CA ILE A 67 -5.59 5.13 0.03
C ILE A 67 -6.19 6.52 0.24
N GLY A 68 -5.88 7.49 -0.62
CA GLY A 68 -6.44 8.84 -0.55
C GLY A 68 -7.97 8.86 -0.61
N ILE A 69 -8.57 8.06 -1.50
CA ILE A 69 -10.02 7.90 -1.64
C ILE A 69 -10.63 7.21 -0.41
N VAL A 70 -10.06 6.07 0.00
CA VAL A 70 -10.55 5.29 1.16
C VAL A 70 -10.51 6.13 2.44
N CYS A 71 -9.42 6.86 2.68
CA CYS A 71 -9.28 7.73 3.84
C CYS A 71 -10.27 8.90 3.80
N ALA A 72 -10.47 9.50 2.62
CA ALA A 72 -11.46 10.56 2.45
C ALA A 72 -12.87 10.08 2.82
N MET A 73 -13.29 8.93 2.26
CA MET A 73 -14.59 8.33 2.57
C MET A 73 -14.72 7.93 4.04
N ALA A 74 -13.63 7.45 4.66
CA ALA A 74 -13.63 7.09 6.08
C ALA A 74 -13.84 8.33 6.98
N VAL A 75 -13.35 9.51 6.57
CA VAL A 75 -13.59 10.76 7.30
C VAL A 75 -14.98 11.32 7.02
N GLU A 76 -15.44 11.25 5.76
CA GLU A 76 -16.80 11.66 5.37
C GLU A 76 -17.87 10.90 6.16
N GLN A 77 -17.71 9.59 6.35
CA GLN A 77 -18.60 8.80 7.20
C GLN A 77 -18.69 9.31 8.65
N GLU A 78 -17.59 9.81 9.22
CA GLU A 78 -17.58 10.37 10.58
C GLU A 78 -18.19 11.78 10.61
N TYR A 79 -18.07 12.53 9.52
CA TYR A 79 -18.77 13.80 9.34
C TYR A 79 -20.29 13.59 9.23
N ASP A 80 -20.74 12.61 8.45
CA ASP A 80 -22.15 12.31 8.25
C ASP A 80 -22.80 11.67 9.49
N ALA A 81 -22.04 10.92 10.29
CA ALA A 81 -22.50 10.30 11.53
C ALA A 81 -22.68 11.29 12.71
N GLY A 82 -22.73 12.59 12.44
CA GLY A 82 -22.99 13.64 13.42
C GLY A 82 -21.82 14.59 13.66
N ASN A 83 -21.12 14.99 12.60
CA ASN A 83 -20.04 15.97 12.58
C ASN A 83 -18.91 15.63 13.56
N PHE A 84 -18.32 14.44 13.40
CA PHE A 84 -17.21 13.93 14.21
C PHE A 84 -17.51 13.75 15.71
N ARG A 85 -18.78 13.84 16.13
CA ARG A 85 -19.17 13.68 17.55
C ARG A 85 -18.67 12.37 18.15
N GLY A 86 -18.76 11.26 17.43
CA GLY A 86 -18.27 9.96 17.91
C GLY A 86 -16.77 9.96 18.23
N LEU A 87 -15.97 10.64 17.42
CA LEU A 87 -14.53 10.76 17.60
C LEU A 87 -14.17 11.79 18.70
N LEU A 88 -14.85 12.93 18.72
CA LEU A 88 -14.55 14.05 19.63
C LEU A 88 -15.07 13.83 21.06
N MET A 89 -16.17 13.08 21.21
CA MET A 89 -16.75 12.72 22.51
C MET A 89 -16.15 11.44 23.09
N SER A 90 -15.24 10.78 22.38
CA SER A 90 -14.52 9.62 22.88
C SER A 90 -13.59 10.03 24.03
N GLU A 91 -13.62 9.27 25.13
CA GLU A 91 -12.72 9.44 26.28
C GLU A 91 -11.24 9.32 25.87
N HIS A 92 -10.95 8.56 24.80
CA HIS A 92 -9.61 8.33 24.29
C HIS A 92 -9.50 8.62 22.79
N LYS A 93 -9.43 9.90 22.43
CA LYS A 93 -9.35 10.39 21.03
C LYS A 93 -8.24 9.74 20.20
N LEU A 94 -7.02 9.67 20.75
CA LEU A 94 -5.88 9.04 20.06
C LEU A 94 -6.11 7.54 19.84
N LEU A 95 -6.78 6.86 20.77
CA LEU A 95 -7.09 5.44 20.67
C LEU A 95 -8.14 5.18 19.59
N SER A 96 -9.15 6.05 19.50
CA SER A 96 -10.20 6.00 18.47
C SER A 96 -9.66 6.36 17.08
N PHE A 97 -8.69 7.27 16.99
CA PHE A 97 -8.00 7.55 15.73
C PHE A 97 -7.12 6.35 15.32
N SER A 98 -6.38 5.78 16.27
CA SER A 98 -5.54 4.60 16.02
C SER A 98 -6.36 3.36 15.63
N SER A 99 -7.56 3.17 16.19
CA SER A 99 -8.43 2.05 15.80
C SER A 99 -8.85 2.14 14.33
N LYS A 100 -9.16 3.35 13.84
CA LYS A 100 -9.50 3.57 12.44
C LYS A 100 -8.34 3.29 11.50
N ILE A 101 -7.12 3.72 11.85
CA ILE A 101 -5.90 3.37 11.09
C ILE A 101 -5.72 1.85 11.04
N CYS A 102 -5.79 1.19 12.20
CA CYS A 102 -5.62 -0.27 12.29
C CYS A 102 -6.69 -1.01 11.49
N ALA A 103 -7.94 -0.56 11.51
CA ALA A 103 -9.02 -1.16 10.73
C ALA A 103 -8.79 -1.03 9.21
N LEU A 104 -8.39 0.15 8.74
CA LEU A 104 -8.04 0.37 7.33
C LEU A 104 -6.83 -0.47 6.89
N LEU A 105 -5.77 -0.52 7.70
CA LEU A 105 -4.59 -1.34 7.42
C LEU A 105 -4.90 -2.83 7.40
N PHE A 106 -5.79 -3.31 8.29
CA PHE A 106 -6.21 -4.70 8.28
C PHE A 106 -7.01 -5.03 7.02
N MET A 107 -7.90 -4.14 6.56
CA MET A 107 -8.55 -4.31 5.24
C MET A 107 -7.54 -4.31 4.09
N ALA A 108 -6.55 -3.43 4.12
CA ALA A 108 -5.47 -3.39 3.15
C ALA A 108 -4.68 -4.71 3.11
N PHE A 109 -4.41 -5.31 4.27
CA PHE A 109 -3.74 -6.61 4.36
C PHE A 109 -4.52 -7.73 3.66
N PHE A 110 -5.84 -7.84 3.91
CA PHE A 110 -6.67 -8.81 3.18
C PHE A 110 -6.76 -8.50 1.69
N SER A 111 -6.84 -7.22 1.33
CA SER A 111 -6.84 -6.78 -0.08
C SER A 111 -5.57 -7.23 -0.81
N LEU A 112 -4.41 -7.11 -0.16
CA LEU A 112 -3.13 -7.58 -0.69
C LEU A 112 -3.07 -9.11 -0.79
N ILE A 113 -3.60 -9.85 0.20
CA ILE A 113 -3.71 -11.31 0.12
C ILE A 113 -4.56 -11.72 -1.09
N ILE A 114 -5.68 -11.03 -1.33
CA ILE A 114 -6.54 -11.28 -2.49
C ILE A 114 -5.79 -11.00 -3.79
N ALA A 115 -5.18 -9.81 -3.93
CA ALA A 115 -4.42 -9.41 -5.11
C ALA A 115 -3.32 -10.42 -5.47
N ILE A 116 -2.41 -10.66 -4.51
CA ILE A 116 -1.23 -11.51 -4.69
C ILE A 116 -1.62 -12.98 -4.80
N GLY A 117 -2.61 -13.43 -4.03
CA GLY A 117 -3.10 -14.81 -4.07
C GLY A 117 -3.75 -15.15 -5.41
N ILE A 118 -4.61 -14.26 -5.93
CA ILE A 118 -5.20 -14.43 -7.26
C ILE A 118 -4.10 -14.47 -8.32
N PHE A 119 -3.14 -13.54 -8.28
CA PHE A 119 -2.05 -13.49 -9.25
C PHE A 119 -1.12 -14.71 -9.18
N ALA A 120 -0.84 -15.22 -7.98
CA ALA A 120 -0.02 -16.43 -7.79
C ALA A 120 -0.71 -17.66 -8.40
N LEU A 121 -2.01 -17.85 -8.11
CA LEU A 121 -2.80 -18.94 -8.70
C LEU A 121 -2.80 -18.84 -10.23
N GLU A 122 -2.95 -17.62 -10.78
CA GLU A 122 -2.93 -17.40 -12.22
C GLU A 122 -1.61 -17.83 -12.87
N LEU A 123 -0.47 -17.56 -12.25
CA LEU A 123 0.83 -18.02 -12.75
C LEU A 123 0.96 -19.54 -12.72
N GLU A 124 0.53 -20.19 -11.64
CA GLU A 124 0.54 -21.65 -11.50
C GLU A 124 -0.35 -22.33 -12.57
N PHE A 125 -1.56 -21.82 -12.79
CA PHE A 125 -2.51 -22.41 -13.74
C PHE A 125 -2.16 -22.16 -15.21
N LEU A 126 -1.63 -20.98 -15.56
CA LEU A 126 -1.38 -20.60 -16.96
C LEU A 126 0.02 -21.00 -17.45
N VAL A 127 1.00 -21.06 -16.55
CA VAL A 127 2.42 -21.25 -16.91
C VAL A 127 2.97 -22.59 -16.41
N HIS A 128 2.24 -23.30 -15.54
CA HIS A 128 2.60 -24.63 -15.02
C HIS A 128 3.99 -24.71 -14.38
N GLU A 129 4.46 -23.61 -13.80
CA GLU A 129 5.71 -23.55 -13.04
C GLU A 129 5.48 -22.87 -11.69
N ASP A 130 5.89 -23.54 -10.61
CA ASP A 130 5.97 -22.95 -9.27
C ASP A 130 7.17 -22.00 -9.22
N VAL A 131 6.91 -20.72 -9.40
CA VAL A 131 7.97 -19.71 -9.56
C VAL A 131 8.61 -19.34 -8.22
N PHE A 132 7.80 -19.25 -7.16
CA PHE A 132 8.25 -18.77 -5.85
C PHE A 132 7.64 -19.57 -4.70
N ASN A 133 8.43 -19.77 -3.64
CA ASN A 133 7.95 -20.35 -2.40
C ASN A 133 6.88 -19.45 -1.75
N PHE A 134 5.86 -20.05 -1.13
CA PHE A 134 4.83 -19.36 -0.34
C PHE A 134 5.40 -18.30 0.63
N TYR A 135 6.57 -18.57 1.20
CA TYR A 135 7.28 -17.62 2.07
C TYR A 135 7.61 -16.28 1.36
N ILE A 136 7.97 -16.32 0.08
CA ILE A 136 8.31 -15.14 -0.72
C ILE A 136 7.06 -14.28 -0.94
N TYR A 137 5.92 -14.89 -1.30
CA TYR A 137 4.66 -14.17 -1.44
C TYR A 137 4.20 -13.52 -0.12
N GLY A 138 4.37 -14.22 1.01
CA GLY A 138 4.08 -13.65 2.33
C GLY A 138 4.92 -12.41 2.63
N ASN A 139 6.23 -12.45 2.35
CA ASN A 139 7.10 -11.28 2.50
C ASN A 139 6.73 -10.13 1.56
N ILE A 140 6.31 -10.44 0.33
CA ILE A 140 5.85 -9.43 -0.62
C ILE A 140 4.66 -8.65 -0.06
N ILE A 141 3.66 -9.35 0.47
CA ILE A 141 2.49 -8.75 1.10
C ILE A 141 2.90 -7.86 2.28
N LEU A 142 3.81 -8.32 3.15
CA LEU A 142 4.26 -7.57 4.32
C LEU A 142 5.06 -6.31 3.94
N ILE A 143 5.95 -6.40 2.94
CA ILE A 143 6.73 -5.26 2.44
C ILE A 143 5.79 -4.19 1.85
N LEU A 144 4.85 -4.62 1.00
CA LEU A 144 3.87 -3.71 0.42
C LEU A 144 3.01 -3.07 1.52
N LEU A 145 2.49 -3.85 2.47
CA LEU A 145 1.70 -3.32 3.58
C LEU A 145 2.49 -2.28 4.39
N PHE A 146 3.75 -2.57 4.72
CA PHE A 146 4.61 -1.66 5.49
C PHE A 146 4.79 -0.31 4.77
N SER A 147 4.98 -0.34 3.45
CA SER A 147 5.13 0.89 2.66
C SER A 147 3.89 1.78 2.66
N GLN A 148 2.70 1.23 2.95
CA GLN A 148 1.44 1.98 2.95
C GLN A 148 1.10 2.60 4.32
N ILE A 149 1.76 2.19 5.41
CA ILE A 149 1.42 2.63 6.78
C ILE A 149 1.44 4.16 6.88
N PHE A 150 2.51 4.78 6.38
CA PHE A 150 2.65 6.23 6.43
C PHE A 150 1.57 6.94 5.60
N LEU A 151 1.25 6.43 4.40
CA LEU A 151 0.26 7.03 3.52
C LEU A 151 -1.14 7.03 4.16
N TYR A 152 -1.54 5.93 4.81
CA TYR A 152 -2.80 5.88 5.55
C TYR A 152 -2.88 6.94 6.66
N ILE A 153 -1.79 7.15 7.40
CA ILE A 153 -1.71 8.18 8.45
C ILE A 153 -1.83 9.57 7.82
N LEU A 154 -1.04 9.85 6.78
CA LEU A 154 -1.01 11.13 6.08
C LEU A 154 -2.40 11.49 5.52
N HIS A 155 -3.03 10.57 4.77
CA HIS A 155 -4.31 10.81 4.12
C HIS A 155 -5.46 10.96 5.10
N LEU A 156 -5.46 10.24 6.22
CA LEU A 156 -6.44 10.47 7.29
C LEU A 156 -6.27 11.86 7.92
N LEU A 157 -5.05 12.25 8.27
CA LEU A 157 -4.79 13.59 8.83
C LEU A 157 -5.18 14.70 7.85
N LEU A 158 -4.84 14.53 6.57
CA LEU A 158 -5.17 15.48 5.52
C LEU A 158 -6.69 15.59 5.33
N SER A 159 -7.40 14.45 5.33
CA SER A 159 -8.86 14.41 5.21
C SER A 159 -9.54 15.12 6.40
N PHE A 160 -9.06 14.90 7.62
CA PHE A 160 -9.61 15.56 8.82
C PHE A 160 -9.36 17.07 8.84
N ARG A 161 -8.20 17.54 8.35
CA ARG A 161 -7.81 18.96 8.43
C ARG A 161 -8.26 19.80 7.23
N PHE A 162 -8.12 19.28 6.02
CA PHE A 162 -8.33 20.03 4.77
C PHE A 162 -9.52 19.51 3.96
N GLY A 163 -10.20 18.47 4.44
CA GLY A 163 -11.35 17.85 3.80
C GLY A 163 -10.99 16.75 2.80
N THR A 164 -12.03 16.10 2.28
CA THR A 164 -11.93 14.92 1.40
C THR A 164 -11.19 15.21 0.09
N GLY A 165 -11.44 16.38 -0.53
CA GLY A 165 -10.81 16.77 -1.79
C GLY A 165 -9.29 16.89 -1.71
N ALA A 166 -8.74 17.34 -0.58
CA ALA A 166 -7.29 17.45 -0.39
C ALA A 166 -6.61 16.07 -0.40
N SER A 167 -7.22 15.08 0.26
CA SER A 167 -6.74 13.69 0.28
C SER A 167 -6.74 13.05 -1.09
N ILE A 168 -7.83 13.20 -1.84
CA ILE A 168 -7.94 12.63 -3.18
C ILE A 168 -6.95 13.32 -4.13
N GLY A 169 -6.86 14.65 -4.10
CA GLY A 169 -5.93 15.42 -4.93
C GLY A 169 -4.47 15.08 -4.67
N LEU A 170 -4.08 14.94 -3.39
CA LEU A 170 -2.74 14.48 -3.04
C LEU A 170 -2.50 13.04 -3.53
N GLY A 171 -3.47 12.14 -3.38
CA GLY A 171 -3.34 10.74 -3.82
C GLY A 171 -3.13 10.60 -5.34
N ILE A 172 -3.77 11.46 -6.14
CA ILE A 172 -3.52 11.56 -7.59
C ILE A 172 -2.09 12.04 -7.86
N THR A 173 -1.63 13.06 -7.12
CA THR A 173 -0.29 13.61 -7.31
C THR A 173 0.77 12.58 -6.89
N GLU A 174 0.56 11.88 -5.79
CA GLU A 174 1.47 10.87 -5.27
C GLU A 174 1.53 9.61 -6.14
N SER A 175 0.42 9.20 -6.78
CA SER A 175 0.44 8.09 -7.74
C SER A 175 1.25 8.42 -8.99
N LEU A 176 1.12 9.66 -9.51
CA LEU A 176 1.95 10.16 -10.61
C LEU A 176 3.43 10.24 -10.22
N ILE A 177 3.74 10.76 -9.03
CA ILE A 177 5.10 10.80 -8.50
C ILE A 177 5.64 9.38 -8.32
N SER A 178 4.85 8.45 -7.80
CA SER A 178 5.26 7.06 -7.60
C SER A 178 5.61 6.39 -8.94
N ALA A 179 4.79 6.60 -9.98
CA ALA A 179 5.07 6.12 -11.32
C ALA A 179 6.38 6.70 -11.88
N LEU A 180 6.62 8.01 -11.73
CA LEU A 180 7.87 8.65 -12.12
C LEU A 180 9.08 8.10 -11.35
N MET A 181 8.93 7.82 -10.05
CA MET A 181 10.00 7.30 -9.19
C MET A 181 10.36 5.83 -9.46
N LEU A 182 9.55 5.10 -10.23
CA LEU A 182 9.89 3.76 -10.70
C LEU A 182 10.73 3.77 -11.99
N THR A 183 10.89 4.94 -12.61
CA THR A 183 11.83 5.14 -13.72
C THR A 183 13.25 5.45 -13.20
N GLY A 184 14.24 5.52 -14.10
CA GLY A 184 15.62 5.87 -13.75
C GLY A 184 15.78 7.24 -13.07
N LEU A 185 14.82 8.16 -13.21
CA LEU A 185 14.83 9.45 -12.49
C LEU A 185 14.65 9.26 -10.97
N GLY A 186 13.90 8.23 -10.58
CA GLY A 186 13.64 7.92 -9.20
C GLY A 186 14.85 7.40 -8.44
N ASP A 187 15.94 7.01 -9.12
CA ASP A 187 17.06 6.32 -8.48
C ASP A 187 17.69 7.09 -7.32
N VAL A 188 17.71 8.41 -7.45
CA VAL A 188 18.22 9.34 -6.43
C VAL A 188 17.11 9.78 -5.46
N ILE A 189 15.95 10.19 -5.98
CA ILE A 189 14.93 10.92 -5.22
C ILE A 189 13.96 9.97 -4.48
N GLY A 190 13.59 8.84 -5.08
CA GLY A 190 12.57 7.94 -4.53
C GLY A 190 12.97 7.24 -3.21
N LYS A 191 14.19 7.46 -2.72
CA LYS A 191 14.59 7.02 -1.37
C LYS A 191 13.85 7.82 -0.28
N TRP A 192 13.51 9.07 -0.58
CA TRP A 192 12.95 10.04 0.35
C TRP A 192 11.42 10.07 0.37
N LEU A 193 10.80 9.56 -0.69
CA LEU A 193 9.36 9.70 -0.93
C LEU A 193 8.61 8.41 -0.57
N PRO A 194 7.74 8.44 0.45
CA PRO A 194 7.06 7.25 0.95
C PRO A 194 6.15 6.60 -0.09
N CYS A 195 5.53 7.40 -0.97
CA CYS A 195 4.71 6.91 -2.07
C CYS A 195 5.45 6.02 -3.08
N SER A 196 6.79 6.09 -3.13
CA SER A 196 7.62 5.28 -4.04
C SER A 196 8.25 4.05 -3.39
N TRP A 197 8.16 3.91 -2.07
CA TRP A 197 8.85 2.86 -1.33
C TRP A 197 8.36 1.47 -1.70
N GLY A 198 7.05 1.28 -1.84
CA GLY A 198 6.45 -0.03 -2.14
C GLY A 198 7.04 -0.66 -3.40
N GLY A 199 6.96 0.04 -4.53
CA GLY A 199 7.39 -0.49 -5.82
C GLY A 199 8.90 -0.69 -5.94
N ARG A 200 9.71 0.12 -5.24
CA ARG A 200 11.17 0.01 -5.29
C ARG A 200 11.73 -1.06 -4.36
N ILE A 201 11.22 -1.13 -3.13
CA ILE A 201 11.67 -2.16 -2.18
C ILE A 201 11.26 -3.53 -2.69
N ILE A 202 10.03 -3.66 -3.22
CA ILE A 202 9.53 -4.93 -3.71
C ILE A 202 10.29 -5.43 -4.93
N GLN A 203 10.59 -4.54 -5.89
CA GLN A 203 11.34 -4.89 -7.08
C GLN A 203 12.73 -5.45 -6.72
N ASN A 204 13.45 -4.76 -5.83
CA ASN A 204 14.76 -5.23 -5.41
C ASN A 204 14.65 -6.55 -4.61
N TYR A 205 13.61 -6.73 -3.80
CA TYR A 205 13.37 -7.98 -3.07
C TYR A 205 13.09 -9.17 -4.01
N ILE A 206 12.27 -8.98 -5.04
CA ILE A 206 11.98 -10.00 -6.05
C ILE A 206 13.25 -10.39 -6.81
N ILE A 207 14.06 -9.41 -7.23
CA ILE A 207 15.32 -9.67 -7.95
C ILE A 207 16.31 -10.43 -7.05
N LEU A 208 16.44 -10.06 -5.77
CA LEU A 208 17.31 -10.76 -4.81
C LEU A 208 16.97 -12.24 -4.63
N ASN A 209 15.68 -12.57 -4.70
CA ASN A 209 15.20 -13.94 -4.52
C ASN A 209 15.04 -14.69 -5.86
N SER A 210 15.47 -14.07 -6.96
CA SER A 210 15.56 -14.72 -8.26
C SER A 210 17.01 -15.16 -8.51
N ASP A 211 17.21 -16.37 -9.02
CA ASP A 211 18.54 -16.95 -9.34
C ASP A 211 19.28 -16.22 -10.50
N VAL A 212 18.78 -15.06 -10.91
CA VAL A 212 19.15 -14.35 -12.14
C VAL A 212 20.37 -13.42 -11.93
N TYR A 213 20.73 -13.06 -10.70
CA TYR A 213 21.80 -12.09 -10.41
C TYR A 213 22.72 -12.47 -9.24
N ASP A 214 23.97 -12.01 -9.30
CA ASP A 214 24.98 -12.21 -8.27
C ASP A 214 24.58 -11.53 -6.94
N ILE A 215 24.25 -12.36 -5.94
CA ILE A 215 23.69 -11.98 -4.64
C ILE A 215 24.56 -10.95 -3.91
N ASN A 216 25.89 -11.01 -4.07
CA ASN A 216 26.81 -10.12 -3.39
C ASN A 216 26.70 -8.67 -3.91
N VAL A 217 26.58 -8.49 -5.23
CA VAL A 217 26.46 -7.15 -5.85
C VAL A 217 25.11 -6.51 -5.47
N LEU A 218 24.04 -7.29 -5.41
CA LEU A 218 22.72 -6.82 -4.98
C LEU A 218 22.66 -6.49 -3.50
N LEU A 219 23.30 -7.28 -2.63
CA LEU A 219 23.40 -6.99 -1.20
C LEU A 219 24.14 -5.68 -0.93
N TYR A 220 25.24 -5.41 -1.63
CA TYR A 220 25.95 -4.13 -1.53
C TYR A 220 25.09 -2.97 -2.04
N LYS A 221 24.34 -3.15 -3.12
CA LYS A 221 23.38 -2.15 -3.63
C LYS A 221 22.24 -1.89 -2.63
N PHE A 222 21.72 -2.95 -1.98
CA PHE A 222 20.72 -2.86 -0.93
C PHE A 222 21.25 -2.14 0.32
N GLN A 223 22.38 -2.57 0.88
CA GLN A 223 22.95 -1.97 2.09
C GLN A 223 23.36 -0.52 1.87
N GLY A 224 24.01 -0.21 0.74
CA GLY A 224 24.53 1.13 0.43
C GLY A 224 23.46 2.15 0.04
N LEU A 225 22.41 1.76 -0.71
CA LEU A 225 21.36 2.70 -1.09
C LEU A 225 20.29 2.93 0.00
N TYR A 226 19.97 1.93 0.83
CA TYR A 226 18.74 1.96 1.63
C TYR A 226 18.90 2.29 3.11
N MET A 227 20.00 1.91 3.78
CA MET A 227 20.07 2.01 5.24
C MET A 227 20.10 3.44 5.79
N ASN A 228 20.67 4.40 5.07
CA ASN A 228 20.72 5.81 5.52
C ASN A 228 19.61 6.68 4.91
N GLY A 229 19.28 6.48 3.63
CA GLY A 229 18.24 7.24 2.94
C GLY A 229 16.83 6.96 3.48
N PHE A 230 16.52 5.69 3.73
CA PHE A 230 15.21 5.29 4.25
C PHE A 230 15.00 5.75 5.69
N LYS A 231 16.04 5.66 6.53
CA LYS A 231 16.01 6.18 7.91
C LYS A 231 15.67 7.66 7.92
N LEU A 232 16.37 8.47 7.11
CA LEU A 232 16.10 9.90 7.04
C LEU A 232 14.73 10.19 6.40
N GLY A 233 14.27 9.37 5.44
CA GLY A 233 12.88 9.41 4.96
C GLY A 233 11.84 9.14 6.05
N ILE A 234 12.04 8.13 6.91
CA ILE A 234 11.18 7.87 8.08
C ILE A 234 11.22 9.06 9.05
N TYR A 235 12.39 9.64 9.31
CA TYR A 235 12.48 10.82 10.19
C TYR A 235 11.71 12.02 9.62
N ILE A 236 11.82 12.29 8.31
CA ILE A 236 11.06 13.35 7.64
C ILE A 236 9.56 13.07 7.76
N CYS A 237 9.13 11.83 7.51
CA CYS A 237 7.74 11.40 7.66
C CYS A 237 7.24 11.60 9.10
N GLY A 238 8.03 11.24 10.11
CA GLY A 238 7.70 11.43 11.51
C GLY A 238 7.57 12.90 11.89
N ILE A 239 8.54 13.73 11.47
CA ILE A 239 8.50 15.18 11.69
C ILE A 239 7.30 15.81 11.00
N ALA A 240 7.04 15.46 9.73
CA ALA A 240 5.88 15.94 8.99
C ALA A 240 4.58 15.58 9.71
N THR A 241 4.45 14.35 10.22
CA THR A 241 3.28 13.89 10.99
C THR A 241 3.11 14.64 12.32
N ILE A 242 4.19 15.09 12.96
CA ILE A 242 4.14 15.84 14.23
C ILE A 242 3.84 17.33 14.00
N ILE A 243 4.35 17.91 12.91
CA ILE A 243 4.08 19.30 12.54
C ILE A 243 2.66 19.45 11.98
N PHE A 244 2.15 18.44 11.25
CA PHE A 244 0.81 18.48 10.65
C PHE A 244 -0.38 18.70 11.61
N PRO A 245 -0.32 18.31 12.90
CA PRO A 245 -1.37 18.64 13.88
C PRO A 245 -1.16 19.97 14.63
N CYS A 246 -0.07 20.71 14.39
CA CYS A 246 0.13 22.07 14.92
C CYS A 246 -0.41 23.15 13.98
#